data_AF-A0A7L4PAV2-F1
#
_entry.id   AF-A0A7L4PAV2-F1
#
_cell.length_a   1.000
_cell.length_b   1.000
_cell.length_c   1.000
_cell.angle_alpha   90.00
_cell.angle_beta   90.00
_cell.angle_gamma   90.00
#
_symmetry.space_group_name_H-M   'P 1'
#
loop_
_entity.id
_entity.type
_entity.pdbx_description
1 polymer ?
#
loop_
_entity_poly.entity_id
_entity_poly.type
_entity_poly.pdbx_seq_one_letter_code
_entity_poly.pdbx_strand_id
1 'polypeptide(L)'
;MSLAEEVKRVLLEHPEILAEALLAHPEVVYQALAKLAPWERLATKEDIERLRSEMATKEDLERLRSEVATKEDLEKVRAVMATKEELRSLEERLGKVEKRLDEIDAQLRFLAIRVEALGARWSVVSEEAFREGVREVLREAGFVVEKWLYYDGEGFIYGYPSEVELDVVVRDGVTMAVEIASSLKRADLHAVRRKAELYEKATGRKVDRVVVITPYISDRNLPYVKAMAERLGVKIVTPEEAAQKPA
;
A
#
# COMPACT_ATOMS: atom_id res chain seq x y z
N MET A 1 -16.24 -68.61 67.24
CA MET A 1 -15.53 -68.45 65.96
C MET A 1 -15.48 -69.81 65.29
N SER A 2 -15.74 -69.88 63.99
CA SER A 2 -15.58 -71.14 63.26
C SER A 2 -14.10 -71.44 63.09
N LEU A 3 -13.73 -72.72 63.03
CA LEU A 3 -12.36 -73.17 62.79
C LEU A 3 -11.74 -72.49 61.55
N ALA A 4 -12.56 -72.23 60.52
CA ALA A 4 -12.14 -71.57 59.30
C ALA A 4 -11.73 -70.10 59.50
N GLU A 5 -12.40 -69.38 60.40
CA GLU A 5 -12.09 -67.97 60.71
C GLU A 5 -10.81 -67.86 61.54
N GLU A 6 -10.58 -68.82 62.43
CA GLU A 6 -9.38 -68.90 63.26
C GLU A 6 -8.14 -69.27 62.42
N VAL A 7 -8.27 -70.24 61.52
CA VAL A 7 -7.22 -70.58 60.54
C VAL A 7 -6.91 -69.38 59.64
N LYS A 8 -7.93 -68.67 59.14
CA LYS A 8 -7.72 -67.49 58.31
C LYS A 8 -6.98 -66.38 59.07
N ARG A 9 -7.29 -66.17 60.36
CA ARG A 9 -6.58 -65.19 61.19
C ARG A 9 -5.11 -65.58 61.38
N VAL A 10 -4.83 -66.83 61.73
CA VAL A 10 -3.46 -67.33 61.92
C VAL A 10 -2.62 -67.18 60.64
N LEU A 11 -3.19 -67.50 59.47
CA LEU A 11 -2.48 -67.35 58.19
C LEU A 11 -2.22 -65.88 57.81
N LEU A 12 -3.04 -64.94 58.28
CA LEU A 12 -2.83 -63.51 58.06
C LEU A 12 -1.81 -62.90 59.03
N GLU A 13 -1.78 -63.39 60.27
CA GLU A 13 -0.81 -62.93 61.29
C GLU A 13 0.58 -63.57 61.09
N HIS A 14 0.65 -64.77 60.50
CA HIS A 14 1.89 -65.50 60.23
C HIS A 14 1.98 -65.96 58.76
N PRO A 15 2.31 -65.04 57.83
CA PRO A 15 2.40 -65.36 56.40
C PRO A 15 3.54 -66.32 56.04
N GLU A 16 4.52 -66.50 56.93
CA GLU A 16 5.60 -67.49 56.83
C GLU A 16 5.04 -68.92 56.65
N ILE A 17 3.91 -69.23 57.29
CA ILE A 17 3.24 -70.54 57.22
C ILE A 17 2.72 -70.79 55.79
N LEU A 18 2.19 -69.74 55.13
CA LEU A 18 1.80 -69.81 53.73
C LEU A 18 3.03 -70.00 52.83
N ALA A 19 4.13 -69.30 53.10
CA ALA A 19 5.35 -69.44 52.33
C ALA A 19 5.94 -70.86 52.42
N GLU A 20 6.03 -71.44 53.63
CA GLU A 20 6.47 -72.82 53.82
C GLU A 20 5.53 -73.83 53.15
N ALA A 21 4.21 -73.65 53.28
CA ALA A 21 3.24 -74.54 52.64
C ALA A 21 3.32 -74.50 51.10
N LEU A 22 3.54 -73.31 50.52
CA LEU A 22 3.69 -73.15 49.07
C LEU A 22 5.06 -73.65 48.56
N LEU A 23 6.10 -73.59 49.39
CA LEU A 23 7.41 -74.19 49.06
C LEU A 23 7.37 -75.72 49.12
N ALA A 24 6.65 -76.29 50.10
CA ALA A 24 6.48 -77.74 50.22
C ALA A 24 5.58 -78.32 49.14
N HIS A 25 4.58 -77.54 48.68
CA HIS A 25 3.63 -77.95 47.64
C HIS A 25 3.44 -76.87 46.57
N PRO A 26 4.42 -76.67 45.68
CA PRO A 26 4.36 -75.65 44.62
C PRO A 26 3.18 -75.82 43.66
N GLU A 27 2.64 -77.04 43.55
CA GLU A 27 1.48 -77.37 42.71
C GLU A 27 0.23 -76.56 43.11
N VAL A 28 0.11 -76.19 44.38
CA VAL A 28 -1.00 -75.38 44.90
C VAL A 28 -0.98 -73.98 44.27
N VAL A 29 0.21 -73.42 44.04
CA VAL A 29 0.37 -72.12 43.35
C VAL A 29 -0.11 -72.23 41.91
N TYR A 30 0.31 -73.27 41.19
CA TYR A 30 -0.09 -73.48 39.80
C TYR A 30 -1.61 -73.70 39.67
N GLN A 31 -2.22 -74.47 40.57
CA GLN A 31 -3.67 -74.67 40.59
C GLN A 31 -4.44 -73.40 40.95
N ALA A 32 -3.95 -72.61 41.92
CA ALA A 32 -4.56 -71.35 42.30
C ALA A 32 -4.48 -70.33 41.15
N LEU A 33 -3.32 -70.20 40.51
CA LEU A 33 -3.11 -69.33 39.35
C LEU A 33 -3.98 -69.77 38.15
N ALA A 34 -4.08 -71.08 37.88
CA ALA A 34 -4.95 -71.60 36.82
C ALA A 34 -6.44 -71.29 37.04
N LYS A 35 -6.89 -71.18 38.30
CA LYS A 35 -8.27 -70.80 38.65
C LYS A 35 -8.51 -69.28 38.64
N LEU A 36 -7.49 -68.47 38.91
CA LEU A 36 -7.60 -67.02 39.05
C LEU A 36 -7.49 -66.25 37.72
N ALA A 37 -6.86 -66.81 36.70
CA ALA A 37 -6.79 -66.18 35.37
C ALA A 37 -6.62 -67.22 34.25
N PRO A 38 -7.41 -67.17 33.15
CA PRO A 38 -7.11 -67.95 31.96
C PRO A 38 -5.80 -67.45 31.33
N TRP A 39 -4.79 -68.32 31.29
CA TRP A 39 -3.47 -68.04 30.70
C TRP A 39 -3.53 -67.73 29.18
N GLU A 40 -4.66 -67.99 28.54
CA GLU A 40 -4.97 -67.61 27.15
C GLU A 40 -5.00 -66.10 26.89
N ARG A 41 -5.06 -65.25 27.94
CA ARG A 41 -5.09 -63.77 27.82
C ARG A 41 -3.74 -63.09 28.10
N LEU A 42 -2.69 -63.84 28.38
CA LEU A 42 -1.35 -63.27 28.53
C LEU A 42 -0.70 -63.17 27.15
N ALA A 43 -0.13 -62.00 26.85
CA ALA A 43 0.64 -61.79 25.62
C ALA A 43 1.71 -62.88 25.51
N THR A 44 1.60 -63.70 24.46
CA THR A 44 2.56 -64.76 24.17
C THR A 44 3.90 -64.15 23.75
N LYS A 45 4.97 -64.96 23.75
CA LYS A 45 6.26 -64.51 23.20
C LYS A 45 6.12 -64.04 21.75
N GLU A 46 5.23 -64.66 20.98
CA GLU A 46 4.89 -64.25 19.61
C GLU A 46 4.16 -62.89 19.58
N ASP A 47 3.25 -62.62 20.51
CA ASP A 47 2.57 -61.31 20.59
C ASP A 47 3.55 -60.19 20.93
N ILE A 48 4.50 -60.46 21.82
CA ILE A 48 5.57 -59.51 22.17
C ILE A 48 6.52 -59.30 20.98
N GLU A 49 6.84 -60.35 20.24
CA GLU A 49 7.72 -60.27 19.06
C GLU A 49 7.05 -59.55 17.89
N ARG A 50 5.74 -59.78 17.69
CA ARG A 50 4.93 -59.06 16.70
C ARG A 50 4.85 -57.57 17.05
N LEU A 51 4.55 -57.22 18.31
CA LEU A 51 4.63 -55.83 18.81
C LEU A 51 6.02 -55.22 18.57
N ARG A 52 7.09 -55.97 18.81
CA ARG A 52 8.47 -55.49 18.60
C ARG A 52 8.80 -55.26 17.13
N SER A 53 8.19 -56.03 16.22
CA SER A 53 8.33 -55.87 14.77
C SER A 53 7.44 -54.75 14.19
N GLU A 54 6.30 -54.45 14.84
CA GLU A 54 5.39 -53.38 14.45
C GLU A 54 5.80 -52.01 15.03
N MET A 55 6.59 -52.00 16.11
CA MET A 55 7.15 -50.78 16.68
C MET A 55 8.30 -50.25 15.83
N ALA A 56 8.26 -48.94 15.55
CA ALA A 56 9.35 -48.22 14.90
C ALA A 56 10.68 -48.46 15.64
N THR A 57 11.70 -48.87 14.90
CA THR A 57 13.02 -49.15 15.46
C THR A 57 13.73 -47.85 15.85
N LYS A 58 14.81 -47.93 16.64
CA LYS A 58 15.67 -46.77 16.92
C LYS A 58 16.22 -46.14 15.64
N GLU A 59 16.49 -46.94 14.61
CA GLU A 59 16.90 -46.48 13.29
C GLU A 59 15.78 -45.74 12.56
N ASP A 60 14.53 -46.21 12.66
CA ASP A 60 13.38 -45.51 12.06
C ASP A 60 13.12 -44.17 12.75
N LEU A 61 13.30 -44.11 14.08
CA LEU A 61 13.24 -42.87 14.85
C LEU A 61 14.40 -41.92 14.51
N GLU A 62 15.61 -42.43 14.27
CA GLU A 62 16.75 -41.61 13.82
C GLU A 62 16.57 -41.11 12.39
N ARG A 63 16.02 -41.92 11.48
CA ARG A 63 15.63 -41.48 10.13
C ARG A 63 14.56 -40.41 10.17
N LEU A 64 13.49 -40.61 10.95
CA LEU A 64 12.47 -39.58 11.17
C LEU A 64 13.06 -38.31 11.76
N ARG A 65 14.03 -38.41 12.69
CA ARG A 65 14.73 -37.25 13.25
C ARG A 65 15.63 -36.54 12.24
N SER A 66 16.11 -37.25 11.22
CA SER A 66 16.87 -36.68 10.11
C SER A 66 15.97 -36.11 8.99
N GLU A 67 14.74 -36.62 8.84
CA GLU A 67 13.74 -36.16 7.86
C GLU A 67 12.88 -35.01 8.40
N VAL A 68 12.63 -34.96 9.71
CA VAL A 68 11.97 -33.84 10.39
C VAL A 68 12.95 -32.67 10.46
N ALA A 69 12.85 -31.78 9.48
CA ALA A 69 13.40 -30.42 9.40
C ALA A 69 14.57 -30.16 10.36
N THR A 70 15.79 -30.29 9.84
CA THR A 70 17.00 -30.04 10.59
C THR A 70 17.01 -28.61 11.16
N LYS A 71 17.77 -28.37 12.23
CA LYS A 71 18.06 -27.01 12.75
C LYS A 71 18.52 -26.06 11.63
N GLU A 72 19.16 -26.62 10.61
CA GLU A 72 19.62 -25.95 9.39
C GLU A 72 18.46 -25.48 8.50
N ASP A 73 17.38 -26.25 8.39
CA ASP A 73 16.17 -25.85 7.65
C ASP A 73 15.40 -24.76 8.39
N LEU A 74 15.35 -24.83 9.73
CA LEU A 74 14.83 -23.75 10.57
C LEU A 74 15.68 -22.48 10.52
N GLU A 75 17.00 -22.61 10.39
CA GLU A 75 17.91 -21.47 10.17
C GLU A 75 17.78 -20.89 8.76
N LYS A 76 17.60 -21.71 7.72
CA LYS A 76 17.28 -21.24 6.37
C LYS A 76 15.93 -20.51 6.34
N VAL A 77 14.90 -21.03 7.01
CA VAL A 77 13.60 -20.34 7.15
C VAL A 77 13.75 -19.03 7.94
N ARG A 78 14.59 -18.99 8.99
CA ARG A 78 14.93 -17.73 9.70
C ARG A 78 15.73 -16.74 8.86
N ALA A 79 16.65 -17.22 8.02
CA ALA A 79 17.38 -16.38 7.07
C ALA A 79 16.45 -15.79 6.02
N VAL A 80 15.44 -16.55 5.57
CA VAL A 80 14.36 -16.03 4.72
C VAL A 80 13.47 -15.04 5.49
N MET A 81 13.25 -15.21 6.80
CA MET A 81 12.52 -14.23 7.63
C MET A 81 13.32 -12.93 7.90
N ALA A 82 14.64 -12.94 7.80
CA ALA A 82 15.48 -11.73 7.86
C ALA A 82 15.21 -10.76 6.69
N THR A 83 14.55 -11.23 5.64
CA THR A 83 14.11 -10.39 4.52
C THR A 83 12.93 -9.50 4.86
N LYS A 84 12.38 -9.47 6.08
CA LYS A 84 11.32 -8.47 6.42
C LYS A 84 11.84 -7.03 6.32
N GLU A 85 13.12 -6.81 6.66
CA GLU A 85 13.81 -5.54 6.47
C GLU A 85 14.03 -5.27 4.97
N GLU A 86 14.43 -6.29 4.22
CA GLU A 86 14.67 -6.21 2.76
C GLU A 86 13.38 -6.02 1.97
N LEU A 87 12.28 -6.65 2.39
CA LEU A 87 10.92 -6.51 1.88
C LEU A 87 10.39 -5.12 2.18
N ARG A 88 10.59 -4.59 3.40
CA ARG A 88 10.27 -3.20 3.73
C ARG A 88 11.07 -2.22 2.88
N SER A 89 12.36 -2.48 2.70
CA SER A 89 13.24 -1.71 1.82
C SER A 89 12.80 -1.83 0.35
N LEU A 90 12.35 -3.01 -0.10
CA LEU A 90 11.80 -3.25 -1.43
C LEU A 90 10.45 -2.56 -1.62
N GLU A 91 9.55 -2.59 -0.64
CA GLU A 91 8.28 -1.86 -0.61
C GLU A 91 8.52 -0.35 -0.66
N GLU A 92 9.50 0.15 0.11
CA GLU A 92 9.87 1.57 0.07
C GLU A 92 10.51 1.95 -1.28
N ARG A 93 11.34 1.08 -1.86
CA ARG A 93 11.91 1.28 -3.19
C ARG A 93 10.85 1.17 -4.28
N LEU A 94 9.89 0.26 -4.16
CA LEU A 94 8.73 0.13 -5.06
C LEU A 94 7.86 1.38 -4.97
N GLY A 95 7.53 1.86 -3.77
CA GLY A 95 6.78 3.11 -3.61
C GLY A 95 7.54 4.33 -4.14
N LYS A 96 8.88 4.36 -4.06
CA LYS A 96 9.70 5.39 -4.71
C LYS A 96 9.70 5.24 -6.24
N VAL A 97 9.68 4.02 -6.76
CA VAL A 97 9.60 3.74 -8.20
C VAL A 97 8.22 4.08 -8.74
N GLU A 98 7.14 3.73 -8.05
CA GLU A 98 5.76 4.11 -8.37
C GLU A 98 5.61 5.63 -8.41
N LYS A 99 6.10 6.34 -7.37
CA LYS A 99 6.12 7.82 -7.39
C LYS A 99 6.92 8.39 -8.57
N ARG A 100 8.06 7.78 -8.91
CA ARG A 100 8.84 8.19 -10.08
C ARG A 100 8.12 7.89 -11.38
N LEU A 101 7.37 6.80 -11.47
CA LEU A 101 6.53 6.47 -12.62
C LEU A 101 5.38 7.47 -12.75
N ASP A 102 4.72 7.84 -11.65
CA ASP A 102 3.70 8.90 -11.63
C ASP A 102 4.27 10.25 -12.07
N GLU A 103 5.48 10.59 -11.60
CA GLU A 103 6.21 11.80 -12.00
C GLU A 103 6.60 11.76 -13.49
N ILE A 104 7.06 10.60 -13.99
CA ILE A 104 7.38 10.38 -15.41
C ILE A 104 6.10 10.48 -16.26
N ASP A 105 4.99 9.91 -15.82
CA ASP A 105 3.72 9.95 -16.53
C ASP A 105 3.14 11.36 -16.58
N ALA A 106 3.26 12.13 -15.49
CA ALA A 106 2.90 13.54 -15.47
C ALA A 106 3.80 14.35 -16.43
N GLN A 107 5.11 14.07 -16.43
CA GLN A 107 6.05 14.69 -17.37
C GLN A 107 5.75 14.31 -18.82
N LEU A 108 5.40 13.05 -19.10
CA LEU A 108 5.06 12.54 -20.43
C LEU A 108 3.74 13.14 -20.94
N ARG A 109 2.70 13.27 -20.10
CA ARG A 109 1.46 13.98 -20.45
C ARG A 109 1.75 15.45 -20.77
N PHE A 110 2.58 16.09 -19.96
CA PHE A 110 2.96 17.48 -20.19
C PHE A 110 3.84 17.65 -21.44
N LEU A 111 4.71 16.67 -21.73
CA LEU A 111 5.47 16.58 -22.98
C LEU A 111 4.55 16.32 -24.18
N ALA A 112 3.50 15.51 -24.05
CA ALA A 112 2.52 15.27 -25.10
C ALA A 112 1.79 16.58 -25.45
N ILE A 113 1.33 17.33 -24.44
CA ILE A 113 0.75 18.67 -24.62
C ILE A 113 1.74 19.62 -25.31
N ARG A 114 3.02 19.58 -24.92
CA ARG A 114 4.08 20.39 -25.58
C ARG A 114 4.35 19.95 -27.01
N VAL A 115 4.35 18.65 -27.30
CA VAL A 115 4.60 18.10 -28.65
C VAL A 115 3.40 18.37 -29.57
N GLU A 116 2.18 18.27 -29.06
CA GLU A 116 0.96 18.68 -29.76
C GLU A 116 0.97 20.19 -30.06
N ALA A 117 1.43 21.01 -29.10
CA ALA A 117 1.63 22.45 -29.31
C ALA A 117 2.75 22.78 -30.31
N LEU A 118 3.81 21.96 -30.38
CA LEU A 118 4.91 22.11 -31.34
C LEU A 118 4.56 21.57 -32.74
N GLY A 119 3.64 20.61 -32.84
CA GLY A 119 3.20 20.00 -34.10
C GLY A 119 2.25 20.88 -34.93
N ALA A 120 1.64 21.90 -34.34
CA ALA A 120 0.60 22.68 -35.00
C ALA A 120 1.11 24.00 -35.60
N ARG A 121 1.64 23.90 -36.81
CA ARG A 121 1.37 24.96 -37.80
C ARG A 121 -0.14 25.00 -38.09
N TRP A 122 -0.98 25.57 -37.21
CA TRP A 122 -2.35 26.03 -37.50
C TRP A 122 -2.80 27.09 -36.47
N SER A 123 -3.10 28.29 -36.96
CA SER A 123 -3.09 29.56 -36.23
C SER A 123 -4.26 29.82 -35.24
N VAL A 124 -5.22 28.91 -35.07
CA VAL A 124 -6.37 29.09 -34.14
C VAL A 124 -6.74 27.77 -33.45
N VAL A 125 -6.71 26.66 -34.19
CA VAL A 125 -6.98 25.33 -33.64
C VAL A 125 -5.93 24.90 -32.60
N SER A 126 -4.70 25.42 -32.68
CA SER A 126 -3.62 25.13 -31.71
C SER A 126 -3.84 25.78 -30.35
N GLU A 127 -4.33 27.03 -30.30
CA GLU A 127 -4.49 27.75 -29.04
C GLU A 127 -5.64 27.19 -28.22
N GLU A 128 -6.81 26.99 -28.83
CA GLU A 128 -7.96 26.46 -28.09
C GLU A 128 -7.74 24.99 -27.71
N ALA A 129 -7.06 24.18 -28.54
CA ALA A 129 -6.66 22.83 -28.16
C ALA A 129 -5.66 22.83 -27.00
N PHE A 130 -4.68 23.75 -27.00
CA PHE A 130 -3.77 23.93 -25.87
C PHE A 130 -4.53 24.30 -24.60
N ARG A 131 -5.44 25.29 -24.69
CA ARG A 131 -6.28 25.71 -23.57
C ARG A 131 -7.12 24.55 -23.05
N GLU A 132 -7.78 23.80 -23.93
CA GLU A 132 -8.60 22.65 -23.53
C GLU A 132 -7.76 21.54 -22.91
N GLY A 133 -6.57 21.25 -23.44
CA GLY A 133 -5.65 20.30 -22.83
C GLY A 133 -5.25 20.69 -21.39
N VAL A 134 -4.98 21.98 -21.16
CA VAL A 134 -4.71 22.49 -19.80
C VAL A 134 -5.95 22.41 -18.91
N ARG A 135 -7.15 22.74 -19.43
CA ARG A 135 -8.40 22.61 -18.67
C ARG A 135 -8.65 21.16 -18.27
N GLU A 136 -8.41 20.19 -19.15
CA GLU A 136 -8.60 18.78 -18.85
C GLU A 136 -7.66 18.30 -17.75
N VAL A 137 -6.38 18.69 -17.80
CA VAL A 137 -5.42 18.41 -16.71
C VAL A 137 -5.88 18.99 -15.37
N LEU A 138 -6.45 20.20 -15.37
CA LEU A 138 -7.03 20.80 -14.16
C LEU A 138 -8.24 20.00 -13.67
N ARG A 139 -9.13 19.55 -14.56
CA ARG A 139 -10.28 18.71 -14.21
C ARG A 139 -9.86 17.36 -13.62
N GLU A 140 -8.90 16.67 -14.24
CA GLU A 140 -8.33 15.42 -13.74
C GLU A 140 -7.70 15.59 -12.34
N ALA A 141 -7.07 16.74 -12.09
CA ALA A 141 -6.51 17.07 -10.77
C ALA A 141 -7.58 17.43 -9.72
N GLY A 142 -8.86 17.36 -10.05
CA GLY A 142 -10.00 17.58 -9.16
C GLY A 142 -10.44 19.04 -9.04
N PHE A 143 -10.04 19.91 -9.97
CA PHE A 143 -10.51 21.29 -10.01
C PHE A 143 -11.79 21.42 -10.83
N VAL A 144 -12.71 22.29 -10.40
CA VAL A 144 -13.84 22.71 -11.24
C VAL A 144 -13.38 23.87 -12.10
N VAL A 145 -13.47 23.71 -13.43
CA VAL A 145 -13.05 24.73 -14.41
C VAL A 145 -14.26 25.21 -15.20
N GLU A 146 -14.54 26.52 -15.12
CA GLU A 146 -15.63 27.20 -15.80
C GLU A 146 -15.07 28.20 -16.81
N LYS A 147 -15.49 28.13 -18.08
CA LYS A 147 -15.19 29.18 -19.05
C LYS A 147 -16.20 30.31 -18.89
N TRP A 148 -15.74 31.47 -18.43
CA TRP A 148 -16.55 32.67 -18.33
C TRP A 148 -16.41 33.53 -19.59
N LEU A 149 -17.54 33.79 -20.26
CA LEU A 149 -17.65 34.65 -21.43
C LEU A 149 -18.47 35.88 -21.06
N TYR A 150 -17.93 37.07 -21.31
CA TYR A 150 -18.58 38.32 -20.93
C TYR A 150 -18.38 39.41 -21.99
N TYR A 151 -19.44 40.15 -22.28
CA TYR A 151 -19.36 41.30 -23.17
C TYR A 151 -19.06 42.58 -22.36
N ASP A 152 -17.82 43.06 -22.45
CA ASP A 152 -17.36 44.31 -21.84
C ASP A 152 -17.81 45.49 -22.71
N GLY A 153 -19.03 45.97 -22.47
CA GLY A 153 -19.61 47.10 -23.21
C GLY A 153 -18.97 48.46 -22.91
N GLU A 154 -18.26 48.59 -21.79
CA GLU A 154 -17.58 49.84 -21.39
C GLU A 154 -16.15 49.92 -21.92
N GLY A 155 -15.60 48.81 -22.42
CA GLY A 155 -14.23 48.73 -22.88
C GLY A 155 -13.21 48.83 -21.75
N PHE A 156 -13.55 48.34 -20.55
CA PHE A 156 -12.66 48.31 -19.38
C PHE A 156 -11.32 47.59 -19.67
N ILE A 157 -11.34 46.53 -20.49
CA ILE A 157 -10.14 45.75 -20.82
C ILE A 157 -9.33 46.36 -21.97
N TYR A 158 -9.94 46.56 -23.14
CA TYR A 158 -9.21 46.96 -24.36
C TYR A 158 -9.42 48.42 -24.78
N GLY A 159 -10.21 49.18 -24.04
CA GLY A 159 -10.58 50.57 -24.38
C GLY A 159 -11.68 50.69 -25.43
N TYR A 160 -12.29 49.57 -25.83
CA TYR A 160 -13.44 49.51 -26.74
C TYR A 160 -14.32 48.31 -26.40
N PRO A 161 -15.62 48.32 -26.78
CA PRO A 161 -16.52 47.22 -26.49
C PRO A 161 -16.06 45.88 -27.10
N SER A 162 -16.00 44.82 -26.31
CA SER A 162 -15.42 43.55 -26.75
C SER A 162 -15.89 42.36 -25.91
N GLU A 163 -15.86 41.16 -26.48
CA GLU A 163 -15.98 39.92 -25.73
C GLU A 163 -14.68 39.62 -24.97
N VAL A 164 -14.82 39.22 -23.72
CA VAL A 164 -13.74 38.87 -22.81
C VAL A 164 -13.96 37.44 -22.34
N GLU A 165 -12.92 36.63 -22.49
CA GLU A 165 -12.89 35.28 -21.95
C GLU A 165 -11.95 35.20 -20.74
N LEU A 166 -12.37 34.46 -19.73
CA LEU A 166 -11.57 34.10 -18.56
C LEU A 166 -11.91 32.68 -18.12
N ASP A 167 -10.90 31.85 -17.87
CA ASP A 167 -11.12 30.55 -17.23
C ASP A 167 -11.15 30.75 -15.71
N VAL A 168 -12.21 30.29 -15.05
CA VAL A 168 -12.39 30.42 -13.60
C VAL A 168 -12.29 29.04 -12.99
N VAL A 169 -11.38 28.89 -12.04
CA VAL A 169 -11.07 27.61 -11.41
C VAL A 169 -11.45 27.67 -9.94
N VAL A 170 -12.20 26.68 -9.46
CA VAL A 170 -12.64 26.61 -8.07
C VAL A 170 -12.23 25.28 -7.46
N ARG A 171 -11.61 25.35 -6.26
CA ARG A 171 -11.29 24.18 -5.44
C ARG A 171 -11.26 24.58 -3.97
N ASP A 172 -11.90 23.77 -3.12
CA ASP A 172 -11.93 23.98 -1.66
C ASP A 172 -12.37 25.40 -1.24
N GLY A 173 -13.33 25.97 -1.99
CA GLY A 173 -13.84 27.32 -1.77
C GLY A 173 -12.93 28.45 -2.26
N VAL A 174 -11.73 28.14 -2.76
CA VAL A 174 -10.81 29.12 -3.36
C VAL A 174 -11.19 29.33 -4.82
N THR A 175 -11.48 30.58 -5.19
CA THR A 175 -11.79 30.98 -6.57
C THR A 175 -10.57 31.61 -7.22
N MET A 176 -10.16 31.07 -8.36
CA MET A 176 -8.97 31.49 -9.09
C MET A 176 -9.35 31.96 -10.49
N ALA A 177 -8.93 33.17 -10.86
CA ALA A 177 -8.96 33.63 -12.24
C ALA A 177 -7.72 33.10 -12.97
N VAL A 178 -7.91 32.32 -14.03
CA VAL A 178 -6.84 31.64 -14.76
C VAL A 178 -6.84 32.10 -16.22
N GLU A 179 -5.72 32.67 -16.64
CA GLU A 179 -5.44 32.89 -18.05
C GLU A 179 -4.57 31.75 -18.56
N ILE A 180 -5.04 31.03 -19.57
CA ILE A 180 -4.26 30.00 -20.25
C ILE A 180 -3.81 30.56 -21.60
N ALA A 181 -2.50 30.69 -21.78
CA ALA A 181 -1.91 31.25 -22.98
C ALA A 181 -0.71 30.43 -23.46
N SER A 182 -0.62 30.13 -24.75
CA SER A 182 0.53 29.43 -25.35
C SER A 182 1.84 30.20 -25.25
N SER A 183 1.76 31.52 -25.05
CA SER A 183 2.90 32.39 -24.83
C SER A 183 2.49 33.65 -24.07
N LEU A 184 3.19 33.98 -22.98
CA LEU A 184 2.98 35.20 -22.21
C LEU A 184 3.95 36.32 -22.62
N LYS A 185 3.45 37.52 -22.92
CA LYS A 185 4.26 38.75 -23.05
C LYS A 185 4.06 39.67 -21.85
N ARG A 186 5.01 40.58 -21.60
CA ARG A 186 4.89 41.58 -20.51
C ARG A 186 3.61 42.42 -20.58
N ALA A 187 3.10 42.72 -21.78
CA ALA A 187 1.94 43.57 -21.98
C ALA A 187 0.63 42.89 -21.53
N ASP A 188 0.59 41.55 -21.54
CA ASP A 188 -0.62 40.79 -21.28
C ASP A 188 -0.96 40.78 -19.78
N LEU A 189 0.04 40.90 -18.89
CA LEU A 189 -0.14 40.85 -17.43
C LEU A 189 -1.17 41.87 -16.91
N HIS A 190 -1.19 43.08 -17.48
CA HIS A 190 -2.17 44.10 -17.13
C HIS A 190 -3.58 43.75 -17.62
N ALA A 191 -3.70 43.07 -18.76
CA ALA A 191 -5.00 42.60 -19.24
C ALA A 191 -5.51 41.46 -18.35
N VAL A 192 -4.66 40.49 -17.99
CA VAL A 192 -4.99 39.39 -17.08
C VAL A 192 -5.53 39.91 -15.74
N ARG A 193 -4.83 40.87 -15.12
CA ARG A 193 -5.29 41.46 -13.87
C ARG A 193 -6.64 42.16 -14.01
N ARG A 194 -6.83 42.93 -15.08
CA ARG A 194 -8.10 43.62 -15.35
C ARG A 194 -9.25 42.66 -15.66
N LYS A 195 -8.99 41.54 -16.33
CA LYS A 195 -9.99 40.48 -16.56
C LYS A 195 -10.51 39.92 -15.24
N ALA A 196 -9.62 39.66 -14.27
CA ALA A 196 -10.01 39.21 -12.95
C ALA A 196 -10.88 40.26 -12.22
N GLU A 197 -10.50 41.54 -12.27
CA GLU A 197 -11.28 42.63 -11.69
C GLU A 197 -12.65 42.81 -12.37
N LEU A 198 -12.71 42.62 -13.69
CA LEU A 198 -13.96 42.65 -14.44
C LEU A 198 -14.89 41.50 -14.02
N TYR A 199 -14.33 40.30 -13.85
CA TYR A 199 -15.08 39.15 -13.32
C TYR A 199 -15.67 39.43 -11.94
N GLU A 200 -14.87 39.98 -11.02
CA GLU A 200 -15.34 40.34 -9.67
C GLU A 200 -16.48 41.37 -9.74
N LYS A 201 -16.33 42.41 -10.56
CA LYS A 201 -17.36 43.44 -10.75
C LYS A 201 -18.65 42.90 -11.36
N ALA A 202 -18.53 42.04 -12.37
CA ALA A 202 -19.67 41.53 -13.13
C ALA A 202 -20.46 40.45 -12.37
N THR A 203 -19.78 39.65 -11.54
CA THR A 203 -20.40 38.51 -10.86
C THR A 203 -20.62 38.71 -9.36
N GLY A 204 -19.93 39.69 -8.75
CA GLY A 204 -19.89 39.89 -7.30
C GLY A 204 -19.09 38.82 -6.55
N ARG A 205 -18.51 37.84 -7.25
CA ARG A 205 -17.66 36.78 -6.66
C ARG A 205 -16.23 37.27 -6.56
N LYS A 206 -15.64 37.18 -5.36
CA LYS A 206 -14.25 37.54 -5.12
C LYS A 206 -13.30 36.51 -5.76
N VAL A 207 -12.21 37.00 -6.37
CA VAL A 207 -11.10 36.21 -6.86
C VAL A 207 -10.00 36.19 -5.81
N ASP A 208 -9.66 35.01 -5.31
CA ASP A 208 -8.61 34.84 -4.31
C ASP A 208 -7.21 34.86 -4.91
N ARG A 209 -7.07 34.38 -6.16
CA ARG A 209 -5.79 34.29 -6.87
C ARG A 209 -5.97 34.55 -8.35
N VAL A 210 -5.01 35.27 -8.94
CA VAL A 210 -4.90 35.43 -10.38
C VAL A 210 -3.69 34.64 -10.87
N VAL A 211 -3.90 33.74 -11.83
CA VAL A 211 -2.89 32.82 -12.34
C VAL A 211 -2.79 32.90 -13.85
N VAL A 212 -1.56 32.86 -14.36
CA VAL A 212 -1.29 32.64 -15.78
C VAL A 212 -0.63 31.28 -15.94
N ILE A 213 -1.22 30.40 -16.75
CA ILE A 213 -0.60 29.13 -17.14
C ILE A 213 -0.08 29.27 -18.55
N THR A 214 1.24 29.10 -18.71
CA THR A 214 1.87 29.27 -20.02
C THR A 214 3.09 28.36 -20.15
N PRO A 215 3.33 27.76 -21.33
CA PRO A 215 4.52 26.94 -21.53
C PRO A 215 5.77 27.79 -21.74
N TYR A 216 5.62 29.08 -22.08
CA TYR A 216 6.72 29.96 -22.46
C TYR A 216 6.40 31.45 -22.22
N ILE A 217 7.41 32.20 -21.74
CA ILE A 217 7.34 33.67 -21.63
C ILE A 217 8.11 34.27 -22.81
N SER A 218 7.39 34.90 -23.74
CA SER A 218 7.96 35.54 -24.93
C SER A 218 8.43 36.96 -24.62
N ASP A 219 9.44 37.04 -23.75
CA ASP A 219 10.05 38.30 -23.33
C ASP A 219 11.55 38.15 -23.09
N ARG A 220 12.33 39.11 -23.57
CA ARG A 220 13.80 39.12 -23.41
C ARG A 220 14.24 39.44 -21.98
N ASN A 221 13.37 40.03 -21.16
CA ASN A 221 13.66 40.43 -19.78
C ASN A 221 12.76 39.67 -18.80
N LEU A 222 13.06 38.38 -18.60
CA LEU A 222 12.31 37.51 -17.70
C LEU A 222 12.24 38.05 -16.25
N PRO A 223 13.33 38.56 -15.64
CA PRO A 223 13.26 39.13 -14.29
C PRO A 223 12.22 40.26 -14.17
N TYR A 224 12.13 41.12 -15.18
CA TYR A 224 11.12 42.18 -15.21
C TYR A 224 9.69 41.64 -15.30
N VAL A 225 9.44 40.63 -16.13
CA VAL A 225 8.11 40.01 -16.24
C VAL A 225 7.69 39.40 -14.90
N LYS A 226 8.60 38.68 -14.22
CA LYS A 226 8.32 38.08 -12.90
C LYS A 226 8.04 39.16 -11.85
N ALA A 227 8.85 40.20 -11.77
CA ALA A 227 8.64 41.31 -10.85
C ALA A 227 7.33 42.08 -11.12
N MET A 228 6.97 42.26 -12.39
CA MET A 228 5.70 42.86 -12.77
C MET A 228 4.51 41.99 -12.37
N ALA A 229 4.59 40.68 -12.58
CA ALA A 229 3.55 39.74 -12.20
C ALA A 229 3.34 39.75 -10.69
N GLU A 230 4.41 39.72 -9.90
CA GLU A 230 4.37 39.83 -8.44
C GLU A 230 3.69 41.13 -7.99
N ARG A 231 4.08 42.28 -8.57
CA ARG A 231 3.47 43.58 -8.27
C ARG A 231 1.97 43.62 -8.58
N LEU A 232 1.53 42.90 -9.60
CA LEU A 232 0.11 42.82 -10.01
C LEU A 232 -0.66 41.73 -9.25
N GLY A 233 0.00 40.98 -8.35
CA GLY A 233 -0.61 39.83 -7.67
C GLY A 233 -0.98 38.69 -8.62
N VAL A 234 -0.23 38.54 -9.72
CA VAL A 234 -0.42 37.50 -10.73
C VAL A 234 0.65 36.44 -10.54
N LYS A 235 0.23 35.19 -10.29
CA LYS A 235 1.14 34.05 -10.26
C LYS A 235 1.32 33.50 -11.67
N ILE A 236 2.56 33.45 -12.15
CA ILE A 236 2.89 32.75 -13.40
C ILE A 236 3.20 31.30 -13.05
N VAL A 237 2.63 30.38 -13.82
CA VAL A 237 2.94 28.95 -13.76
C VAL A 237 3.55 28.58 -15.10
N THR A 238 4.87 28.42 -15.08
CA THR A 238 5.61 27.82 -16.17
C THR A 238 6.00 26.38 -15.84
N PRO A 239 6.25 25.52 -16.85
CA PRO A 239 6.82 24.19 -16.64
C PRO A 239 8.04 24.14 -15.71
N GLU A 240 8.95 25.10 -15.83
CA GLU A 240 10.18 25.17 -15.04
C GLU A 240 9.91 25.49 -13.57
N GLU A 241 8.87 26.29 -13.30
CA GLU A 241 8.40 26.64 -11.96
C GLU A 241 7.52 25.54 -11.36
N ALA A 242 6.75 24.81 -12.17
CA ALA A 242 5.96 23.65 -11.73
C ALA A 242 6.85 22.47 -11.34
N ALA A 243 8.00 22.31 -12.00
CA ALA A 243 9.00 21.28 -11.66
C ALA A 243 9.80 21.60 -10.38
N GLN A 244 9.80 22.87 -9.94
CA GLN A 244 10.38 23.29 -8.67
C GLN A 244 9.32 23.18 -7.58
N LYS A 245 9.27 22.06 -6.85
CA LYS A 245 8.42 21.91 -5.66
C LYS A 245 8.75 23.03 -4.64
N PRO A 246 7.75 23.58 -3.91
CA PRO A 246 8.05 24.33 -2.70
C PRO A 246 8.73 23.37 -1.70
N ALA A 247 9.81 23.87 -1.10
CA ALA A 247 10.58 23.17 -0.06
C ALA A 247 9.71 22.82 1.16
#